data_AF-A0A6A4BK58-F1
#
_entry.id   AF-A0A6A4BK58-F1
#
_cell.length_a   1.000
_cell.length_b   1.000
_cell.length_c   1.000
_cell.angle_alpha   90.00
_cell.angle_beta   90.00
_cell.angle_gamma   90.00
#
_symmetry.space_group_name_H-M   'P 1'
#
loop_
_entity.id
_entity.type
_entity.pdbx_description
1 polymer ?
#
loop_
_entity_poly.entity_id
_entity_poly.type
_entity_poly.pdbx_seq_one_letter_code
_entity_poly.pdbx_strand_id
1 'polypeptide(L)'
;MGVDFYASGSQESAAPEPYTVGNVCRSRPGPNVGVHRDIYERLLRCPDMDSMNAIDSRLAKRLHSENDSAFAWWIAHEGSNYSIPKTPEGQRPWLALLDWMCEHPAAMHHVLAYLPFPEIAAQCCTPAQLAQWGERELYLVQIQTLERIWTDDDSDDRARDLCSAWLDRCKSAPALEALDIASDRTQWGALSELVDASLLRLRPLEIPLEHWFILHVLPFAVADWTASPMGRAPTSAMALWYNEYNSIQRLCTDIADNRDWSAAARLSLGVTQFESPPTAAAAADHGGDSAARRK
;
A
#
# COMPACT_ATOMS: atom_id res chain seq x y z
N MET A 1 0.89 6.42 -28.49
CA MET A 1 -0.45 5.81 -28.44
C MET A 1 -0.60 5.24 -27.05
N GLY A 2 -1.35 5.75 -26.09
CA GLY A 2 -2.45 6.70 -26.02
C GLY A 2 -3.32 6.20 -24.86
N VAL A 3 -2.84 6.38 -23.61
CA VAL A 3 -3.39 5.75 -22.38
C VAL A 3 -4.69 6.43 -21.92
N ASP A 4 -5.12 7.49 -22.61
CA ASP A 4 -6.29 8.30 -22.24
C ASP A 4 -7.65 7.71 -22.65
N PHE A 5 -7.70 6.51 -23.24
CA PHE A 5 -8.96 5.91 -23.67
C PHE A 5 -9.73 5.17 -22.57
N TYR A 6 -9.13 4.92 -21.41
CA TYR A 6 -9.82 4.24 -20.30
C TYR A 6 -10.54 5.18 -19.33
N ALA A 7 -10.48 6.50 -19.54
CA ALA A 7 -11.12 7.49 -18.66
C ALA A 7 -12.55 7.88 -19.06
N SER A 8 -13.05 7.42 -20.22
CA SER A 8 -14.38 7.79 -20.74
C SER A 8 -15.25 6.56 -21.00
N GLY A 9 -15.73 5.96 -19.92
CA GLY A 9 -16.75 4.92 -19.97
C GLY A 9 -17.08 4.40 -18.58
N SER A 10 -18.26 4.81 -18.07
CA SER A 10 -18.91 4.25 -16.87
C SER A 10 -18.37 4.72 -15.51
N GLN A 11 -18.64 5.98 -15.16
CA GLN A 11 -18.51 6.51 -13.80
C GLN A 11 -19.83 6.46 -12.97
N GLU A 12 -20.86 5.72 -13.40
CA GLU A 12 -22.18 5.78 -12.72
C GLU A 12 -22.48 4.63 -11.75
N SER A 13 -21.62 3.62 -11.59
CA SER A 13 -21.78 2.62 -10.53
C SER A 13 -20.44 2.07 -10.07
N ALA A 14 -19.69 2.86 -9.32
CA ALA A 14 -18.53 2.38 -8.59
C ALA A 14 -18.87 2.39 -7.10
N ALA A 15 -19.33 1.25 -6.59
CA ALA A 15 -19.23 0.96 -5.16
C ALA A 15 -17.79 1.27 -4.69
N PRO A 16 -17.60 1.77 -3.45
CA PRO A 16 -16.27 2.14 -2.99
C PRO A 16 -15.28 0.98 -3.16
N GLU A 17 -14.21 1.24 -3.90
CA GLU A 17 -13.06 0.33 -4.03
C GLU A 17 -12.56 -0.07 -2.62
N PRO A 18 -12.02 -1.29 -2.44
CA PRO A 18 -11.75 -1.90 -1.12
C PRO A 18 -10.65 -1.18 -0.31
N TYR A 19 -10.14 -0.08 -0.85
CA TYR A 19 -8.93 0.62 -0.44
C TYR A 19 -9.19 2.01 0.14
N THR A 20 -10.45 2.36 0.42
CA THR A 20 -10.76 3.64 1.07
C THR A 20 -10.40 3.58 2.55
N VAL A 21 -9.10 3.61 2.82
CA VAL A 21 -8.60 4.18 4.07
C VAL A 21 -9.27 5.55 4.17
N GLY A 22 -9.93 5.84 5.30
CA GLY A 22 -10.53 7.16 5.52
C GLY A 22 -9.51 8.27 5.29
N ASN A 23 -9.92 9.55 5.33
CA ASN A 23 -8.98 10.67 5.20
C ASN A 23 -7.95 10.69 6.35
N VAL A 24 -6.91 9.88 6.23
CA VAL A 24 -5.80 9.77 7.18
C VAL A 24 -4.72 10.74 6.71
N CYS A 25 -4.42 11.72 7.55
CA CYS A 25 -3.31 12.62 7.28
C CYS A 25 -2.00 11.92 7.65
N ARG A 26 -1.10 11.77 6.68
CA ARG A 26 0.26 11.30 6.91
C ARG A 26 0.96 12.19 7.94
N SER A 27 1.56 11.57 8.94
CA SER A 27 2.38 12.24 9.95
C SER A 27 3.56 12.93 9.27
N ARG A 28 3.86 14.15 9.70
CA ARG A 28 5.01 14.89 9.18
C ARG A 28 6.25 14.47 9.95
N PRO A 29 7.34 14.11 9.28
CA PRO A 29 8.60 13.85 9.95
C PRO A 29 9.11 15.14 10.62
N GLY A 30 9.96 14.99 11.64
CA GLY A 30 10.60 16.13 12.29
C GLY A 30 11.37 17.04 11.30
N PRO A 31 11.59 18.33 11.63
CA PRO A 31 12.14 19.34 10.71
C PRO A 31 13.56 19.03 10.17
N ASN A 32 14.28 18.09 10.80
CA ASN A 32 15.66 17.72 10.45
C ASN A 32 15.76 16.31 9.82
N VAL A 33 14.65 15.77 9.29
CA VAL A 33 14.56 14.39 8.78
C VAL A 33 14.18 14.34 7.28
N GLY A 34 14.31 15.45 6.57
CA GLY A 34 14.22 15.44 5.11
C GLY A 34 15.34 14.60 4.49
N VAL A 35 14.98 13.68 3.61
CA VAL A 35 15.93 12.80 2.90
C VAL A 35 15.75 12.97 1.41
N HIS A 36 16.83 13.26 0.70
CA HIS A 36 16.82 13.30 -0.76
C HIS A 36 16.51 11.90 -1.32
N ARG A 37 15.75 11.83 -2.42
CA ARG A 37 15.29 10.55 -3.01
C ARG A 37 16.41 9.53 -3.18
N ASP A 38 17.55 9.92 -3.75
CA ASP A 38 18.68 8.99 -4.00
C ASP A 38 19.25 8.37 -2.71
N ILE A 39 19.17 9.12 -1.59
CA ILE A 39 19.56 8.60 -0.28
C ILE A 39 18.48 7.64 0.22
N TYR A 40 17.20 8.01 0.11
CA TYR A 40 16.07 7.16 0.52
C TYR A 40 16.08 5.82 -0.22
N GLU A 41 16.30 5.82 -1.54
CA GLU A 41 16.50 4.61 -2.34
C GLU A 41 17.64 3.75 -1.81
N ARG A 42 18.78 4.36 -1.44
CA ARG A 42 19.92 3.61 -0.91
C ARG A 42 19.62 2.96 0.44
N LEU A 43 18.83 3.61 1.29
CA LEU A 43 18.37 3.03 2.56
C LEU A 43 17.39 1.87 2.32
N LEU A 44 16.44 2.05 1.40
CA LEU A 44 15.46 1.01 1.05
C LEU A 44 16.07 -0.21 0.34
N ARG A 45 17.27 -0.07 -0.23
CA ARG A 45 18.02 -1.20 -0.80
C ARG A 45 18.55 -2.17 0.23
N CYS A 46 18.83 -1.67 1.43
CA CYS A 46 19.60 -2.39 2.42
C CYS A 46 18.77 -2.52 3.70
N PRO A 47 18.09 -3.66 3.93
CA PRO A 47 17.29 -3.83 5.15
C PRO A 47 18.16 -3.94 6.42
N ASP A 48 19.41 -4.37 6.28
CA ASP A 48 20.34 -4.50 7.40
C ASP A 48 21.17 -3.23 7.62
N MET A 49 20.78 -2.45 8.63
CA MET A 49 21.46 -1.22 9.04
C MET A 49 22.93 -1.40 9.46
N ASP A 50 23.34 -2.62 9.86
CA ASP A 50 24.71 -2.89 10.28
C ASP A 50 25.65 -3.09 9.07
N SER A 51 25.08 -3.41 7.91
CA SER A 51 25.82 -3.51 6.64
C SER A 51 25.97 -2.16 5.91
N MET A 52 25.25 -1.12 6.35
CA MET A 52 25.34 0.24 5.80
C MET A 52 26.61 0.97 6.26
N ASN A 53 27.03 1.99 5.50
CA ASN A 53 28.02 2.93 6.00
C ASN A 53 27.48 3.75 7.19
N ALA A 54 28.38 4.36 7.97
CA ALA A 54 28.00 5.04 9.21
C ALA A 54 27.02 6.22 9.03
N ILE A 55 27.03 6.89 7.87
CA ILE A 55 26.13 8.01 7.59
C ILE A 55 24.72 7.48 7.32
N ASP A 56 24.62 6.50 6.41
CA ASP A 56 23.36 5.89 6.02
C ASP A 56 22.72 5.13 7.19
N SER A 57 23.51 4.39 7.97
CA SER A 57 23.02 3.69 9.18
C SER A 57 22.42 4.66 10.20
N ARG A 58 23.05 5.83 10.41
CA ARG A 58 22.49 6.88 11.29
C ARG A 58 21.20 7.47 10.75
N LEU A 59 21.11 7.64 9.43
CA LEU A 59 19.91 8.17 8.80
C LEU A 59 18.77 7.16 8.83
N ALA A 60 19.01 5.89 8.50
CA ALA A 60 18.04 4.80 8.62
C ALA A 60 17.50 4.70 10.05
N LYS A 61 18.37 4.74 11.06
CA LYS A 61 17.96 4.79 12.48
C LYS A 61 17.04 5.97 12.79
N ARG A 62 17.29 7.14 12.19
CA ARG A 62 16.42 8.30 12.35
C ARG A 62 15.06 8.09 11.69
N LEU A 63 14.99 7.56 10.47
CA LEU A 63 13.72 7.28 9.78
C LEU A 63 12.88 6.25 10.54
N HIS A 64 13.53 5.18 11.02
CA HIS A 64 12.91 4.20 11.89
C HIS A 64 12.38 4.81 13.19
N SER A 65 13.13 5.73 13.82
CA SER A 65 12.70 6.42 15.04
C SER A 65 11.51 7.34 14.81
N GLU A 66 11.41 8.00 13.65
CA GLU A 66 10.24 8.80 13.28
C GLU A 66 9.01 7.90 13.09
N ASN A 67 9.15 6.77 12.40
CA ASN A 67 8.08 5.77 12.27
C ASN A 67 7.64 5.23 13.63
N ASP A 68 8.58 4.88 14.53
CA ASP A 68 8.26 4.37 15.86
C ASP A 68 7.49 5.41 16.69
N SER A 69 7.90 6.68 16.62
CA SER A 69 7.24 7.77 17.33
C SER A 69 5.83 8.02 16.79
N ALA A 70 5.68 8.03 15.46
CA ALA A 70 4.38 8.13 14.82
C ALA A 70 3.50 6.93 15.19
N PHE A 71 4.03 5.71 15.15
CA PHE A 71 3.28 4.51 15.49
C PHE A 71 2.82 4.49 16.96
N ALA A 72 3.68 4.90 17.90
CA ALA A 72 3.31 5.03 19.31
C ALA A 72 2.17 6.03 19.51
N TRP A 73 2.21 7.16 18.79
CA TRP A 73 1.12 8.13 18.79
C TRP A 73 -0.15 7.51 18.21
N TRP A 74 -0.05 6.82 17.06
CA TRP A 74 -1.18 6.18 16.41
C TRP A 74 -1.85 5.14 17.30
N ILE A 75 -1.10 4.25 17.97
CA ILE A 75 -1.64 3.30 18.93
C ILE A 75 -2.40 4.01 20.04
N ALA A 76 -1.85 5.10 20.59
CA ALA A 76 -2.48 5.82 21.70
C ALA A 76 -3.84 6.44 21.32
N HIS A 77 -4.05 6.77 20.04
CA HIS A 77 -5.28 7.46 19.57
C HIS A 77 -6.25 6.51 18.87
N GLU A 78 -5.74 5.57 18.06
CA GLU A 78 -6.52 4.67 17.21
C GLU A 78 -6.49 3.22 17.67
N GLY A 79 -5.56 2.83 18.54
CA GLY A 79 -5.32 1.42 18.87
C GLY A 79 -6.54 0.71 19.46
N SER A 80 -7.40 1.43 20.18
CA SER A 80 -8.66 0.88 20.70
C SER A 80 -9.68 0.57 19.60
N ASN A 81 -9.70 1.33 18.50
CA ASN A 81 -10.60 1.11 17.36
C ASN A 81 -10.27 -0.19 16.61
N TYR A 82 -9.01 -0.61 16.66
CA TYR A 82 -8.51 -1.80 15.98
C TYR A 82 -8.25 -2.99 16.93
N SER A 83 -8.54 -2.86 18.21
CA SER A 83 -8.25 -3.90 19.22
C SER A 83 -6.78 -4.34 19.24
N ILE A 84 -5.85 -3.38 19.10
CA ILE A 84 -4.41 -3.65 19.07
C ILE A 84 -3.98 -4.34 20.39
N PRO A 85 -3.23 -5.46 20.34
CA PRO A 85 -2.74 -6.11 21.53
C PRO A 85 -1.66 -5.28 22.23
N LYS A 86 -1.47 -5.52 23.53
CA LYS A 86 -0.45 -4.81 24.31
C LYS A 86 0.94 -5.17 23.82
N THR A 87 1.75 -4.14 23.56
CA THR A 87 3.16 -4.31 23.23
C THR A 87 3.95 -4.82 24.45
N PRO A 88 4.78 -5.87 24.31
CA PRO A 88 5.72 -6.29 25.34
C PRO A 88 6.67 -5.16 25.76
N GLU A 89 7.01 -5.10 27.06
CA GLU A 89 7.95 -4.11 27.57
C GLU A 89 9.35 -4.28 26.94
N GLY A 90 10.00 -3.17 26.61
CA GLY A 90 11.38 -3.14 26.10
C GLY A 90 11.54 -3.46 24.60
N GLN A 91 10.45 -3.75 23.88
CA GLN A 91 10.49 -3.96 22.43
C GLN A 91 10.05 -2.72 21.65
N ARG A 92 10.57 -2.58 20.42
CA ARG A 92 10.09 -1.56 19.47
C ARG A 92 8.65 -1.91 19.08
N PRO A 93 7.65 -1.04 19.32
CA PRO A 93 6.25 -1.43 19.18
C PRO A 93 5.89 -1.93 17.78
N TRP A 94 6.43 -1.31 16.72
CA TRP A 94 6.17 -1.72 15.34
C TRP A 94 6.58 -3.18 15.10
N LEU A 95 7.82 -3.53 15.44
CA LEU A 95 8.35 -4.88 15.24
C LEU A 95 7.63 -5.91 16.09
N ALA A 96 7.27 -5.55 17.33
CA ALA A 96 6.59 -6.44 18.26
C ALA A 96 5.14 -6.78 17.86
N LEU A 97 4.53 -5.92 17.04
CA LEU A 97 3.14 -6.08 16.59
C LEU A 97 3.04 -6.55 15.13
N LEU A 98 4.16 -6.71 14.42
CA LEU A 98 4.16 -6.89 12.97
C LEU A 98 3.39 -8.14 12.52
N ASP A 99 3.52 -9.27 13.22
CA ASP A 99 2.76 -10.49 12.94
C ASP A 99 1.25 -10.23 13.05
N TRP A 100 0.83 -9.54 14.10
CA TRP A 100 -0.59 -9.17 14.27
C TRP A 100 -1.04 -8.20 13.18
N MET A 101 -0.21 -7.21 12.81
CA MET A 101 -0.56 -6.25 11.75
C MET A 101 -0.76 -6.93 10.39
N CYS A 102 0.08 -7.92 10.04
CA CYS A 102 -0.06 -8.70 8.81
C CYS A 102 -1.36 -9.52 8.75
N GLU A 103 -1.98 -9.83 9.90
CA GLU A 103 -3.27 -10.53 9.99
C GLU A 103 -4.47 -9.58 9.96
N HIS A 104 -4.26 -8.27 10.16
CA HIS A 104 -5.32 -7.28 10.32
C HIS A 104 -5.19 -6.14 9.28
N PRO A 105 -5.55 -6.39 8.00
CA PRO A 105 -5.42 -5.43 6.91
C PRO A 105 -5.93 -4.03 7.22
N ALA A 106 -7.12 -3.89 7.83
CA ALA A 106 -7.69 -2.58 8.14
C ALA A 106 -6.80 -1.73 9.05
N ALA A 107 -6.14 -2.35 10.05
CA ALA A 107 -5.18 -1.69 10.92
C ALA A 107 -3.87 -1.38 10.18
N MET A 108 -3.40 -2.32 9.36
CA MET A 108 -2.20 -2.19 8.53
C MET A 108 -2.33 -1.05 7.51
N HIS A 109 -3.46 -0.93 6.82
CA HIS A 109 -3.71 0.14 5.87
C HIS A 109 -3.71 1.50 6.56
N HIS A 110 -4.45 1.62 7.67
CA HIS A 110 -4.60 2.88 8.37
C HIS A 110 -3.27 3.36 8.96
N VAL A 111 -2.47 2.46 9.54
CA VAL A 111 -1.17 2.85 10.09
C VAL A 111 -0.21 3.26 8.97
N LEU A 112 -0.13 2.53 7.85
CA LEU A 112 0.81 2.85 6.77
C LEU A 112 0.43 4.15 6.03
N ALA A 113 -0.86 4.45 5.93
CA ALA A 113 -1.32 5.76 5.47
C ALA A 113 -0.90 6.89 6.44
N TYR A 114 -0.80 6.59 7.73
CA TYR A 114 -0.38 7.54 8.76
C TYR A 114 1.14 7.70 8.89
N LEU A 115 1.95 6.65 8.73
CA LEU A 115 3.40 6.72 8.97
C LEU A 115 4.13 7.67 8.00
N PRO A 116 5.18 8.38 8.44
CA PRO A 116 5.93 9.27 7.55
C PRO A 116 6.71 8.50 6.46
N PHE A 117 7.21 7.29 6.76
CA PHE A 117 8.02 6.48 5.84
C PHE A 117 7.47 5.03 5.75
N PRO A 118 6.33 4.80 5.08
CA PRO A 118 5.68 3.48 5.06
C PRO A 118 6.54 2.40 4.38
N GLU A 119 7.37 2.74 3.40
CA GLU A 119 8.25 1.77 2.74
C GLU A 119 9.32 1.22 3.72
N ILE A 120 9.84 2.08 4.61
CA ILE A 120 10.78 1.67 5.68
C ILE A 120 10.08 0.75 6.69
N ALA A 121 8.79 0.99 6.96
CA ALA A 121 7.99 0.13 7.83
C ALA A 121 7.73 -1.24 7.17
N ALA A 122 7.37 -1.26 5.88
CA ALA A 122 7.14 -2.47 5.10
C ALA A 122 8.44 -3.29 4.89
N GLN A 123 9.60 -2.63 4.76
CA GLN A 123 10.91 -3.29 4.66
C GLN A 123 11.25 -4.14 5.90
N CYS A 124 10.64 -3.84 7.05
CA CYS A 124 10.82 -4.63 8.27
C CYS A 124 10.15 -6.01 8.19
N CYS A 125 9.20 -6.21 7.27
CA CYS A 125 8.55 -7.50 7.08
C CYS A 125 9.53 -8.54 6.55
N THR A 126 9.49 -9.72 7.14
CA THR A 126 10.10 -10.93 6.59
C THR A 126 9.32 -11.40 5.35
N PRO A 127 9.91 -12.25 4.48
CA PRO A 127 9.17 -12.82 3.35
C PRO A 127 7.90 -13.56 3.77
N ALA A 128 7.91 -14.26 4.91
CA ALA A 128 6.74 -14.94 5.44
C ALA A 128 5.62 -13.97 5.85
N GLN A 129 5.98 -12.86 6.52
CA GLN A 129 5.04 -11.81 6.89
C GLN A 129 4.46 -11.09 5.65
N LEU A 130 5.28 -10.83 4.63
CA LEU A 130 4.79 -10.26 3.36
C LEU A 130 3.83 -11.19 2.63
N ALA A 131 4.12 -12.49 2.61
CA ALA A 131 3.22 -13.48 2.03
C ALA A 131 1.88 -13.54 2.79
N GLN A 132 1.93 -13.60 4.13
CA GLN A 132 0.73 -13.59 4.97
C GLN A 132 -0.11 -12.32 4.74
N TRP A 133 0.54 -11.16 4.72
CA TRP A 133 -0.14 -9.89 4.47
C TRP A 133 -0.78 -9.86 3.08
N GLY A 134 -0.01 -10.15 2.02
CA GLY A 134 -0.53 -10.12 0.66
C GLY A 134 -1.62 -11.15 0.37
N GLU A 135 -1.59 -12.31 1.03
CA GLU A 135 -2.68 -13.30 0.97
C GLU A 135 -3.97 -12.77 1.59
N ARG A 136 -3.88 -12.07 2.72
CA ARG A 136 -5.04 -11.41 3.35
C ARG A 136 -5.60 -10.29 2.48
N GLU A 137 -4.74 -9.49 1.85
CA GLU A 137 -5.17 -8.47 0.89
C GLU A 137 -5.89 -9.08 -0.31
N LEU A 138 -5.33 -10.14 -0.90
CA LEU A 138 -5.95 -10.86 -2.01
C LEU A 138 -7.34 -11.39 -1.62
N TYR A 139 -7.47 -11.99 -0.44
CA TYR A 139 -8.74 -12.48 0.05
C TYR A 139 -9.80 -11.38 0.13
N LEU A 140 -9.46 -10.21 0.67
CA LEU A 140 -10.40 -9.08 0.75
C LEU A 140 -10.88 -8.65 -0.64
N VAL A 141 -9.98 -8.56 -1.61
CA VAL A 141 -10.31 -8.23 -3.00
C VAL A 141 -11.23 -9.28 -3.63
N GLN A 142 -10.96 -10.57 -3.38
CA GLN A 142 -11.78 -11.68 -3.88
C GLN A 142 -13.18 -11.62 -3.29
N ILE A 143 -13.30 -11.52 -1.96
CA ILE A 143 -14.60 -11.46 -1.27
C ILE A 143 -15.41 -10.26 -1.75
N GLN A 144 -14.81 -9.08 -1.79
CA GLN A 144 -15.53 -7.88 -2.23
C GLN A 144 -15.99 -8.00 -3.69
N THR A 145 -15.18 -8.64 -4.54
CA THR A 145 -15.58 -8.83 -5.95
C THR A 145 -16.74 -9.81 -6.08
N LEU A 146 -16.76 -10.88 -5.29
CA LEU A 146 -17.89 -11.81 -5.21
C LEU A 146 -19.14 -11.11 -4.67
N GLU A 147 -19.01 -10.30 -3.63
CA GLU A 147 -20.12 -9.51 -3.08
C GLU A 147 -20.67 -8.54 -4.12
N ARG A 148 -19.81 -7.86 -4.87
CA ARG A 148 -20.22 -6.95 -5.94
C ARG A 148 -21.07 -7.65 -6.99
N ILE A 149 -20.60 -8.79 -7.51
CA ILE A 149 -21.35 -9.57 -8.52
C ILE A 149 -22.69 -10.03 -7.95
N TRP A 150 -22.72 -10.48 -6.70
CA TRP A 150 -23.93 -10.96 -6.05
C TRP A 150 -24.98 -9.84 -5.86
N THR A 151 -24.54 -8.65 -5.46
CA THR A 151 -25.41 -7.49 -5.22
C THR A 151 -25.80 -6.71 -6.47
N ASP A 152 -25.11 -6.93 -7.58
CA ASP A 152 -25.38 -6.26 -8.84
C ASP A 152 -26.62 -6.87 -9.51
N ASP A 153 -27.68 -6.07 -9.64
CA ASP A 153 -28.95 -6.52 -10.22
C ASP A 153 -28.88 -6.70 -11.74
N ASP A 154 -27.86 -6.15 -12.39
CA ASP A 154 -27.61 -6.34 -13.83
C ASP A 154 -26.76 -7.61 -14.11
N SER A 155 -26.23 -8.26 -13.07
CA SER A 155 -25.46 -9.50 -13.19
C SER A 155 -26.36 -10.71 -13.47
N ASP A 156 -25.84 -11.67 -14.24
CA ASP A 156 -26.52 -12.94 -14.56
C ASP A 156 -26.95 -13.69 -13.29
N ASP A 157 -28.22 -14.14 -13.23
CA ASP A 157 -28.81 -14.81 -12.05
C ASP A 157 -27.97 -16.01 -11.59
N ARG A 158 -27.40 -16.78 -12.52
CA ARG A 158 -26.57 -17.93 -12.18
C ARG A 158 -25.21 -17.51 -11.62
N ALA A 159 -24.65 -16.38 -12.08
CA ALA A 159 -23.46 -15.80 -11.48
C ALA A 159 -23.74 -15.33 -10.05
N ARG A 160 -24.88 -14.67 -9.81
CA ARG A 160 -25.31 -14.22 -8.48
C ARG A 160 -25.50 -15.39 -7.52
N ASP A 161 -26.18 -16.45 -7.95
CA ASP A 161 -26.38 -17.68 -7.15
C ASP A 161 -25.04 -18.36 -6.79
N LEU A 162 -24.12 -18.45 -7.75
CA LEU A 162 -22.78 -19.01 -7.54
C LEU A 162 -22.01 -18.17 -6.51
N CYS A 163 -21.98 -16.85 -6.68
CA CYS A 163 -21.31 -15.94 -5.76
C CYS A 163 -21.91 -16.00 -4.35
N SER A 164 -23.25 -16.02 -4.21
CA SER A 164 -23.92 -16.15 -2.92
C SER A 164 -23.52 -17.44 -2.19
N ALA A 165 -23.63 -18.59 -2.86
CA ALA A 165 -23.27 -19.87 -2.27
C ALA A 165 -21.77 -19.93 -1.90
N TRP A 166 -20.91 -19.32 -2.72
CA TRP A 166 -19.49 -19.27 -2.45
C TRP A 166 -19.17 -18.40 -1.23
N LEU A 167 -19.75 -17.21 -1.14
CA LEU A 167 -19.60 -16.31 0.01
C LEU A 167 -20.07 -16.98 1.30
N ASP A 168 -21.16 -17.73 1.28
CA ASP A 168 -21.66 -18.46 2.44
C ASP A 168 -20.67 -19.53 2.93
N ARG A 169 -19.99 -20.23 2.02
CA ARG A 169 -18.91 -21.17 2.38
C ARG A 169 -17.73 -20.44 3.01
N CYS A 170 -17.29 -19.32 2.41
CA CYS A 170 -16.20 -18.51 2.96
C CYS A 170 -16.50 -18.01 4.38
N LYS A 171 -17.73 -17.55 4.62
CA LYS A 171 -18.19 -17.05 5.93
C LYS A 171 -18.31 -18.14 6.99
N SER A 172 -18.60 -19.38 6.57
CA SER A 172 -18.80 -20.52 7.47
C SER A 172 -17.49 -21.25 7.82
N ALA A 173 -16.41 -20.99 7.09
CA ALA A 173 -15.13 -21.67 7.25
C ALA A 173 -14.21 -20.97 8.28
N PRO A 174 -13.29 -21.70 8.93
CA PRO A 174 -12.17 -21.12 9.67
C PRO A 174 -11.32 -20.19 8.79
N ALA A 175 -10.66 -19.20 9.41
CA ALA A 175 -9.98 -18.12 8.68
C ALA A 175 -8.88 -18.54 7.69
N LEU A 176 -8.23 -19.69 7.86
CA LEU A 176 -7.27 -20.22 6.88
C LEU A 176 -7.98 -20.94 5.73
N GLU A 177 -8.95 -21.79 6.04
CA GLU A 177 -9.75 -22.50 5.04
C GLU A 177 -10.57 -21.54 4.17
N ALA A 178 -11.03 -20.42 4.73
CA ALA A 178 -11.71 -19.37 3.98
C ALA A 178 -10.83 -18.77 2.87
N LEU A 179 -9.51 -18.65 3.08
CA LEU A 179 -8.56 -18.18 2.06
C LEU A 179 -8.50 -19.17 0.89
N ASP A 180 -8.36 -20.46 1.20
CA ASP A 180 -8.32 -21.53 0.21
C ASP A 180 -9.62 -21.60 -0.60
N ILE A 181 -10.77 -21.49 0.08
CA ILE A 181 -12.08 -21.48 -0.57
C ILE A 181 -12.20 -20.28 -1.50
N ALA A 182 -11.83 -19.07 -1.06
CA ALA A 182 -11.93 -17.86 -1.88
C ALA A 182 -10.99 -17.89 -3.10
N SER A 183 -9.88 -18.61 -3.01
CA SER A 183 -8.91 -18.77 -4.10
C SER A 183 -9.14 -20.00 -4.99
N ASP A 184 -10.26 -20.71 -4.84
CA ASP A 184 -10.58 -21.92 -5.60
C ASP A 184 -10.65 -21.62 -7.12
N ARG A 185 -9.63 -22.09 -7.85
CA ARG A 185 -9.50 -21.91 -9.30
C ARG A 185 -10.63 -22.55 -10.09
N THR A 186 -11.23 -23.63 -9.59
CA THR A 186 -12.36 -24.30 -10.25
C THR A 186 -13.60 -23.43 -10.20
N GLN A 187 -13.86 -22.81 -9.04
CA GLN A 187 -14.97 -21.88 -8.86
C GLN A 187 -14.77 -20.60 -9.68
N TRP A 188 -13.55 -20.04 -9.67
CA TRP A 188 -13.21 -18.89 -10.53
C TRP A 188 -13.36 -19.21 -12.02
N GLY A 189 -13.02 -20.44 -12.45
CA GLY A 189 -13.22 -20.89 -13.83
C GLY A 189 -14.69 -21.09 -14.20
N ALA A 190 -15.52 -21.55 -13.27
CA ALA A 190 -16.97 -21.61 -13.49
C ALA A 190 -17.59 -20.21 -13.60
N LEU A 191 -17.13 -19.26 -12.77
CA LEU A 191 -17.58 -17.88 -12.79
C LEU A 191 -17.15 -17.14 -14.08
N SER A 192 -15.95 -17.41 -14.61
CA SER A 192 -15.46 -16.75 -15.82
C SER A 192 -16.27 -17.04 -17.08
N GLU A 193 -17.06 -18.11 -17.10
CA GLU A 193 -18.00 -18.39 -18.20
C GLU A 193 -19.27 -17.53 -18.14
N LEU A 194 -19.50 -16.83 -17.02
CA LEU A 194 -20.72 -16.07 -16.74
C LEU A 194 -20.48 -14.56 -16.65
N VAL A 195 -19.23 -14.13 -16.40
CA VAL A 195 -18.89 -12.72 -16.14
C VAL A 195 -17.72 -12.23 -16.98
N ASP A 196 -17.60 -10.91 -17.10
CA ASP A 196 -16.45 -10.30 -17.79
C ASP A 196 -15.12 -10.61 -17.08
N ALA A 197 -14.07 -10.83 -17.88
CA ALA A 197 -12.74 -11.16 -17.37
C ALA A 197 -12.17 -10.11 -16.40
N SER A 198 -12.58 -8.85 -16.52
CA SER A 198 -12.21 -7.76 -15.59
C SER A 198 -12.76 -7.92 -14.17
N LEU A 199 -13.73 -8.82 -13.95
CA LEU A 199 -14.27 -9.15 -12.63
C LEU A 199 -13.53 -10.35 -11.99
N LEU A 200 -12.58 -10.97 -12.68
CA LEU A 200 -11.83 -12.09 -12.12
C LEU A 200 -10.71 -11.59 -11.20
N ARG A 201 -10.51 -12.29 -10.07
CA ARG A 201 -9.48 -11.97 -9.06
C ARG A 201 -8.54 -13.14 -8.77
N LEU A 202 -8.43 -14.05 -9.73
CA LEU A 202 -7.50 -15.16 -9.64
C LEU A 202 -6.13 -14.76 -10.19
N ARG A 203 -5.08 -15.21 -9.50
CA ARG A 203 -3.71 -15.06 -9.97
C ARG A 203 -3.52 -15.73 -11.35
N PRO A 204 -2.99 -15.01 -12.37
CA PRO A 204 -2.49 -15.63 -13.60
C PRO A 204 -1.34 -16.60 -13.30
N LEU A 205 -1.31 -17.76 -13.98
CA LEU A 205 -0.32 -18.81 -13.67
C LEU A 205 1.13 -18.39 -13.95
N GLU A 206 1.30 -17.42 -14.84
CA GLU A 206 2.59 -16.88 -15.26
C GLU A 206 3.21 -15.97 -14.19
N ILE A 207 2.41 -15.48 -13.23
CA ILE A 207 2.89 -14.61 -12.15
C ILE A 207 3.25 -15.48 -10.93
N PRO A 208 4.50 -15.44 -10.43
CA PRO A 208 4.89 -16.12 -9.21
C PRO A 208 3.98 -15.75 -8.03
N LEU A 209 3.71 -16.70 -7.14
CA LEU A 209 2.77 -16.48 -6.03
C LEU A 209 3.24 -15.36 -5.10
N GLU A 210 4.52 -15.34 -4.79
CA GLU A 210 5.16 -14.31 -3.97
C GLU A 210 5.01 -12.90 -4.60
N HIS A 211 5.20 -12.78 -5.92
CA HIS A 211 5.00 -11.51 -6.62
C HIS A 211 3.53 -11.09 -6.58
N TRP A 212 2.60 -12.05 -6.71
CA TRP A 212 1.17 -11.76 -6.63
C TRP A 212 0.77 -11.21 -5.26
N PHE A 213 1.31 -11.77 -4.18
CA PHE A 213 1.12 -11.22 -2.83
C PHE A 213 1.74 -9.83 -2.67
N ILE A 214 2.97 -9.63 -3.16
CA ILE A 214 3.62 -8.32 -3.13
C ILE A 214 2.79 -7.27 -3.88
N LEU A 215 2.24 -7.60 -5.05
CA LEU A 215 1.38 -6.69 -5.82
C LEU A 215 0.17 -6.20 -5.02
N HIS A 216 -0.39 -7.02 -4.14
CA HIS A 216 -1.52 -6.65 -3.28
C HIS A 216 -1.08 -5.82 -2.07
N VAL A 217 0.20 -5.84 -1.71
CA VAL A 217 0.81 -5.05 -0.63
C VAL A 217 1.20 -3.64 -1.09
N LEU A 218 1.72 -3.51 -2.31
CA LEU A 218 2.25 -2.24 -2.84
C LEU A 218 1.30 -1.03 -2.69
N PRO A 219 -0.03 -1.15 -2.89
CA PRO A 219 -0.95 -0.03 -2.75
C PRO A 219 -0.92 0.67 -1.38
N PHE A 220 -0.52 -0.06 -0.34
CA PHE A 220 -0.52 0.41 1.04
C PHE A 220 0.87 0.76 1.54
N ALA A 221 1.90 0.06 1.04
CA ALA A 221 3.27 0.25 1.46
C ALA A 221 3.95 1.47 0.81
N VAL A 222 3.50 1.88 -0.39
CA VAL A 222 4.12 2.97 -1.15
C VAL A 222 3.42 4.30 -0.89
N ALA A 223 4.17 5.30 -0.40
CA ALA A 223 3.61 6.52 0.16
C ALA A 223 2.76 7.33 -0.84
N ASP A 224 3.20 7.39 -2.09
CA ASP A 224 2.54 8.13 -3.17
C ASP A 224 1.95 7.17 -4.22
N TRP A 225 1.49 5.98 -3.80
CA TRP A 225 0.92 4.99 -4.72
C TRP A 225 -0.15 5.59 -5.62
N THR A 226 -1.09 6.35 -5.04
CA THR A 226 -2.21 7.00 -5.74
C THR A 226 -1.77 8.03 -6.80
N ALA A 227 -0.54 8.54 -6.72
CA ALA A 227 0.03 9.45 -7.71
C ALA A 227 0.69 8.72 -8.90
N SER A 228 0.95 7.40 -8.76
CA SER A 228 1.48 6.57 -9.84
C SER A 228 0.40 6.23 -10.89
N PRO A 229 0.79 5.83 -12.13
CA PRO A 229 -0.17 5.32 -13.11
C PRO A 229 -0.98 4.13 -12.59
N MET A 230 -0.35 3.23 -11.81
CA MET A 230 -1.01 2.05 -11.25
C MET A 230 -2.02 2.42 -10.17
N GLY A 231 -1.68 3.35 -9.26
CA GLY A 231 -2.60 3.78 -8.22
C GLY A 231 -3.79 4.61 -8.72
N ARG A 232 -3.78 5.04 -9.99
CA ARG A 232 -4.93 5.65 -10.67
C ARG A 232 -5.78 4.65 -11.46
N ALA A 233 -5.28 3.44 -11.68
CA ALA A 233 -5.98 2.43 -12.44
C ALA A 233 -6.80 1.50 -11.50
N PRO A 234 -7.86 0.85 -12.00
CA PRO A 234 -8.66 -0.07 -11.20
C PRO A 234 -7.83 -1.23 -10.67
N THR A 235 -8.16 -1.70 -9.48
CA THR A 235 -7.39 -2.76 -8.81
C THR A 235 -7.50 -4.12 -9.49
N SER A 236 -8.48 -4.31 -10.37
CA SER A 236 -8.54 -5.44 -11.31
C SER A 236 -7.35 -5.50 -12.28
N ALA A 237 -6.63 -4.40 -12.50
CA ALA A 237 -5.57 -4.31 -13.50
C ALA A 237 -4.18 -4.74 -12.99
N MET A 238 -4.05 -5.24 -11.75
CA MET A 238 -2.74 -5.64 -11.18
C MET A 238 -1.95 -6.60 -12.08
N ALA A 239 -2.61 -7.62 -12.65
CA ALA A 239 -1.98 -8.56 -13.57
C ALA A 239 -1.46 -7.88 -14.85
N LEU A 240 -2.22 -6.91 -15.38
CA LEU A 240 -1.83 -6.13 -16.55
C LEU A 240 -0.59 -5.28 -16.22
N TRP A 241 -0.58 -4.59 -15.07
CA TRP A 241 0.57 -3.78 -14.68
C TRP A 241 1.84 -4.61 -14.53
N TYR A 242 1.73 -5.78 -13.90
CA TYR A 242 2.86 -6.67 -13.76
C TYR A 242 3.40 -7.11 -15.14
N ASN A 243 2.53 -7.41 -16.11
CA ASN A 243 2.96 -7.84 -17.44
C ASN A 243 3.50 -6.70 -18.32
N GLU A 244 2.94 -5.50 -18.21
CA GLU A 244 3.31 -4.35 -19.04
C GLU A 244 4.54 -3.59 -18.53
N TYR A 245 4.70 -3.47 -17.20
CA TYR A 245 5.72 -2.62 -16.60
C TYR A 245 6.84 -3.44 -15.98
N ASN A 246 7.97 -3.55 -16.70
CA ASN A 246 9.16 -4.27 -16.22
C ASN A 246 9.68 -3.73 -14.87
N SER A 247 9.47 -2.44 -14.57
CA SER A 247 9.79 -1.85 -13.27
C SER A 247 9.04 -2.49 -12.11
N ILE A 248 7.80 -2.94 -12.33
CA ILE A 248 6.98 -3.60 -11.31
C ILE A 248 7.46 -5.04 -11.11
N GLN A 249 7.75 -5.76 -12.21
CA GLN A 249 8.34 -7.10 -12.10
C GLN A 249 9.64 -7.06 -11.31
N ARG A 250 10.54 -6.14 -11.65
CA ARG A 250 11.81 -5.96 -10.93
C ARG A 250 11.59 -5.61 -9.47
N LEU A 251 10.68 -4.67 -9.16
CA LEU A 251 10.38 -4.35 -7.76
C LEU A 251 9.88 -5.58 -6.99
N CYS A 252 8.98 -6.38 -7.57
CA CYS A 252 8.51 -7.61 -6.93
C CYS A 252 9.66 -8.61 -6.71
N THR A 253 10.53 -8.80 -7.70
CA THR A 253 11.72 -9.66 -7.57
C THR A 253 12.69 -9.16 -6.51
N ASP A 254 13.01 -7.87 -6.52
CA ASP A 254 13.93 -7.24 -5.58
C ASP A 254 13.42 -7.32 -4.13
N ILE A 255 12.11 -7.15 -3.93
CA ILE A 255 11.46 -7.33 -2.62
C ILE A 255 11.48 -8.80 -2.21
N ALA A 256 11.10 -9.73 -3.09
CA ALA A 256 11.01 -11.15 -2.78
C ALA A 256 12.39 -11.74 -2.41
N ASP A 257 13.41 -11.45 -3.22
CA ASP A 257 14.74 -12.04 -3.07
C ASP A 257 15.57 -11.36 -1.99
N ASN A 258 15.49 -10.02 -1.89
CA ASN A 258 16.45 -9.23 -1.12
C ASN A 258 15.81 -8.32 -0.08
N ARG A 259 14.47 -8.21 -0.03
CA ARG A 259 13.75 -7.15 0.68
C ARG A 259 14.24 -5.75 0.28
N ASP A 260 14.61 -5.59 -0.99
CA ASP A 260 15.00 -4.31 -1.57
C ASP A 260 13.75 -3.57 -2.05
N TRP A 261 13.38 -2.51 -1.33
CA TRP A 261 12.24 -1.65 -1.62
C TRP A 261 12.64 -0.39 -2.41
N SER A 262 13.89 -0.27 -2.85
CA SER A 262 14.45 0.97 -3.41
C SER A 262 13.73 1.44 -4.67
N ALA A 263 13.25 0.52 -5.50
CA ALA A 263 12.49 0.87 -6.69
C ALA A 263 11.08 1.43 -6.39
N ALA A 264 10.54 1.23 -5.18
CA ALA A 264 9.25 1.79 -4.77
C ALA A 264 9.27 3.33 -4.77
N ALA A 265 10.39 3.93 -4.36
CA ALA A 265 10.58 5.39 -4.36
C ALA A 265 10.58 6.02 -5.77
N ARG A 266 10.62 5.20 -6.82
CA ARG A 266 10.59 5.64 -8.22
C ARG A 266 9.23 5.48 -8.89
N LEU A 267 8.26 4.84 -8.22
CA LEU A 267 6.91 4.65 -8.77
C LEU A 267 6.12 5.97 -8.79
N SER A 268 6.48 6.93 -7.94
CA SER A 268 5.88 8.26 -7.88
C SER A 268 6.33 9.13 -9.07
N LEU A 269 5.39 9.56 -9.91
CA LEU A 269 5.62 10.52 -11.01
C LEU A 269 5.46 11.99 -10.58
N GLY A 270 5.16 12.27 -9.31
CA GLY A 270 4.96 13.61 -8.76
C GLY A 270 6.14 14.08 -7.91
N VAL A 271 6.18 15.39 -7.63
CA VAL A 271 7.11 15.99 -6.65
C VAL A 271 6.88 15.28 -5.31
N THR A 272 7.74 14.31 -5.02
CA THR A 272 7.81 13.70 -3.70
C THR A 272 8.10 14.80 -2.68
N GLN A 273 7.49 14.73 -1.49
CA GLN A 273 7.70 15.73 -0.43
C GLN A 273 9.18 15.87 0.03
N PHE A 274 10.08 15.09 -0.57
CA PHE A 274 11.54 15.15 -0.46
C PHE A 274 12.16 16.41 -1.07
N GLU A 275 11.44 17.18 -1.89
CA GLU A 275 11.90 18.47 -2.39
C GLU A 275 11.36 19.64 -1.55
N SER A 276 11.93 19.85 -0.36
CA SER A 276 11.98 21.21 0.17
C SER A 276 13.16 21.92 -0.50
N PRO A 277 12.95 22.97 -1.31
CA PRO A 277 14.06 23.78 -1.79
C PRO A 277 14.77 24.40 -0.57
N PRO A 278 16.11 24.56 -0.61
CA PRO A 278 16.81 25.26 0.45
C PRO A 278 16.18 26.64 0.60
N THR A 279 15.73 26.96 1.81
CA THR A 279 15.11 28.23 2.15
C THR A 279 16.08 29.34 1.76
N ALA A 280 15.78 30.07 0.69
CA ALA A 280 16.50 31.29 0.34
C ALA A 280 16.15 32.38 1.35
N ALA A 281 16.77 32.31 2.53
CA ALA A 281 16.80 33.42 3.47
C ALA A 281 17.84 34.43 2.98
N ALA A 282 17.40 35.45 2.25
CA ALA A 282 17.89 36.82 2.39
C ALA A 282 17.03 37.76 1.53
N ALA A 283 16.33 38.65 2.22
CA ALA A 283 15.47 39.66 1.67
C ALA A 283 16.21 40.57 0.67
N ALA A 284 15.68 40.66 -0.54
CA ALA A 284 15.77 41.88 -1.32
C ALA A 284 14.57 42.74 -0.94
N ASP A 285 14.76 43.66 0.01
CA ASP A 285 13.93 44.86 0.06
C ASP A 285 14.73 46.04 0.65
N HIS A 286 15.59 46.62 -0.17
CA HIS A 286 16.17 47.93 0.04
C HIS A 286 15.92 48.78 -1.21
N GLY A 287 14.81 49.50 -1.17
CA GLY A 287 14.43 50.58 -2.07
C GLY A 287 13.01 50.99 -1.67
N GLY A 288 12.80 52.02 -0.88
CA GLY A 288 13.23 53.38 -1.14
C GLY A 288 11.97 54.22 -1.36
N ASP A 289 11.64 54.98 -0.31
CA ASP A 289 11.03 56.31 -0.36
C ASP A 289 9.53 56.46 -0.75
N SER A 290 8.72 56.93 0.21
CA SER A 290 7.95 58.19 0.07
C SER A 290 7.14 58.54 1.32
N ALA A 291 7.64 59.57 2.01
CA ALA A 291 6.93 60.70 2.62
C ALA A 291 5.43 60.59 3.01
N ALA A 292 5.14 60.87 4.29
CA ALA A 292 3.99 61.70 4.67
C ALA A 292 4.22 62.44 6.00
N ARG A 293 4.18 63.78 5.90
CA ARG A 293 4.24 64.82 6.94
C ARG A 293 3.19 64.67 8.05
N ARG A 294 3.52 65.18 9.24
CA ARG A 294 2.70 66.07 10.12
C ARG A 294 3.65 66.66 11.18
N LYS A 295 4.02 67.94 11.03
CA LYS A 295 3.51 69.11 11.77
C LYS A 295 3.79 69.04 13.26
#